data_AF-A0AA46YGI2-F1
#
_entry.id   AF-A0AA46YGI2-F1
#
_cell.length_a   1.000
_cell.length_b   1.000
_cell.length_c   1.000
_cell.angle_alpha   90.00
_cell.angle_beta   90.00
_cell.angle_gamma   90.00
#
_symmetry.space_group_name_H-M   'P 1'
#
loop_
_entity.id
_entity.type
_entity.pdbx_description
1 polymer ?
#
loop_
_entity_poly.entity_id
_entity_poly.type
_entity_poly.pdbx_seq_one_letter_code
_entity_poly.pdbx_strand_id
1 'polypeptide(L)'
;MRILYFTDGAGIDLLGIRESVLRIPEVLTSLRRGQEQARYVDLMQVMSLSDEEFRQTPSVLRTLLINLVQRGLHQRWVNRDQRADLILRRINHRSLDELKNVVHNFINAKVAGREVATKDLHLLHFMDKVEITIIGPGYDEVEFWLRREVTTRKDVEVQIKDVISADPNLSWFWPQVRDSFDEYQQAVN
;
A
#
# COMPACT_ATOMS: atom_id res chain seq x y z
N MET A 1 -3.85 -1.64 18.40
CA MET A 1 -4.46 -2.34 17.26
C MET A 1 -3.75 -1.92 15.98
N ARG A 2 -3.62 -2.81 14.99
CA ARG A 2 -2.98 -2.51 13.71
C ARG A 2 -3.96 -2.72 12.55
N ILE A 3 -4.20 -1.70 11.75
CA ILE A 3 -4.94 -1.77 10.50
C ILE A 3 -3.92 -1.74 9.37
N LEU A 4 -4.01 -2.70 8.45
CA LEU A 4 -3.21 -2.75 7.24
C LEU A 4 -4.10 -2.33 6.06
N TYR A 5 -3.75 -1.25 5.38
CA TYR A 5 -4.54 -0.68 4.28
C TYR A 5 -3.81 -0.79 2.95
N PHE A 6 -4.37 -1.47 1.97
CA PHE A 6 -3.82 -1.58 0.61
C PHE A 6 -4.44 -0.52 -0.29
N THR A 7 -3.60 0.33 -0.90
CA THR A 7 -4.03 1.46 -1.77
C THR A 7 -4.45 1.05 -3.18
N ASP A 8 -4.53 -0.26 -3.43
CA ASP A 8 -4.74 -0.91 -4.74
C ASP A 8 -4.11 -0.21 -5.95
N GLY A 9 -2.84 0.18 -5.83
CA GLY A 9 -2.02 0.62 -6.95
C GLY A 9 -1.83 2.12 -7.09
N ALA A 10 -2.27 2.93 -6.13
CA ALA A 10 -2.00 4.36 -6.12
C ALA A 10 -0.50 4.65 -6.36
N GLY A 11 -0.22 5.54 -7.32
CA GLY A 11 1.14 5.96 -7.70
C GLY A 11 1.90 5.03 -8.65
N ILE A 12 1.43 3.81 -8.92
CA ILE A 12 2.16 2.86 -9.79
C ILE A 12 2.24 3.32 -11.25
N ASP A 13 1.40 4.27 -11.66
CA ASP A 13 1.43 4.86 -13.00
C ASP A 13 2.62 5.79 -13.23
N LEU A 14 3.41 6.11 -12.20
CA LEU A 14 4.62 6.93 -12.30
C LEU A 14 5.89 6.05 -12.42
N LEU A 15 6.69 6.29 -13.45
CA LEU A 15 7.91 5.51 -13.74
C LEU A 15 8.89 5.54 -12.59
N GLY A 16 9.19 6.72 -12.02
CA GLY A 16 10.11 6.83 -10.89
C GLY A 16 9.69 6.00 -9.68
N ILE A 17 8.38 5.83 -9.46
CA ILE A 17 7.85 4.92 -8.45
C ILE A 17 8.06 3.46 -8.88
N ARG A 18 7.71 3.09 -10.12
CA ARG A 18 7.92 1.73 -10.64
C ARG A 18 9.38 1.30 -10.53
N GLU A 19 10.32 2.12 -10.97
CA GLU A 19 11.75 1.84 -10.89
C GLU A 19 12.24 1.71 -9.45
N SER A 20 11.75 2.56 -8.55
CA SER A 20 12.13 2.51 -7.14
C SER A 20 11.59 1.25 -6.45
N VAL A 21 10.36 0.82 -6.73
CA VAL A 21 9.84 -0.44 -6.14
C VAL A 21 10.56 -1.67 -6.68
N LEU A 22 11.07 -1.64 -7.91
CA LEU A 22 11.90 -2.73 -8.46
C LEU A 22 13.25 -2.89 -7.73
N ARG A 23 13.66 -1.94 -6.88
CA ARG A 23 14.86 -2.08 -6.04
C ARG A 23 14.56 -2.80 -4.71
N ILE A 24 13.29 -3.01 -4.39
CA ILE A 24 12.87 -3.69 -3.16
C ILE A 24 12.93 -5.22 -3.39
N PRO A 25 13.74 -5.99 -2.64
CA PRO A 25 13.95 -7.42 -2.89
C PRO A 25 12.66 -8.26 -2.84
N GLU A 26 11.77 -7.96 -1.91
CA GLU A 26 10.49 -8.65 -1.79
C GLU A 26 9.56 -8.37 -2.97
N VAL A 27 9.61 -7.16 -3.54
CA VAL A 27 8.86 -6.81 -4.77
C VAL A 27 9.42 -7.55 -5.97
N LEU A 28 10.75 -7.57 -6.16
CA LEU A 28 11.40 -8.36 -7.21
C LEU A 28 11.05 -9.85 -7.11
N THR A 29 11.11 -10.40 -5.91
CA THR A 29 10.79 -11.80 -5.67
C THR A 29 9.33 -12.09 -6.00
N SER A 30 8.42 -11.18 -5.62
CA SER A 30 7.00 -11.28 -5.94
C SER A 30 6.75 -11.25 -7.45
N LEU A 31 7.35 -10.29 -8.17
CA LEU A 31 7.24 -10.17 -9.63
C LEU A 31 7.78 -11.41 -10.36
N ARG A 32 8.97 -11.89 -9.98
CA ARG A 32 9.57 -13.11 -10.57
C ARG A 32 8.69 -14.34 -10.38
N ARG A 33 8.08 -14.51 -9.20
CA ARG A 33 7.12 -15.60 -8.95
C ARG A 33 5.81 -15.40 -9.72
N GLY A 34 5.40 -14.16 -9.92
CA GLY A 34 4.21 -13.80 -10.70
C GLY A 34 4.38 -13.98 -12.21
N GLN A 35 5.61 -14.01 -12.72
CA GLN A 35 5.92 -14.13 -14.15
C GLN A 35 5.24 -15.33 -14.82
N GLU A 36 5.05 -16.43 -14.10
CA GLU A 36 4.36 -17.64 -14.59
C GLU A 36 2.89 -17.38 -14.98
N GLN A 37 2.27 -16.35 -14.40
CA GLN A 37 0.88 -15.94 -14.67
C GLN A 37 0.78 -15.05 -15.92
N ALA A 38 1.90 -14.54 -16.45
CA ALA A 38 1.97 -13.67 -17.61
C ALA A 38 2.98 -14.22 -18.64
N ARG A 39 2.68 -15.40 -19.21
CA ARG A 39 3.62 -16.15 -20.07
C ARG A 39 4.10 -15.41 -21.34
N TYR A 40 3.32 -14.46 -21.83
CA TYR A 40 3.58 -13.78 -23.11
C TYR A 40 4.13 -12.35 -22.94
N VAL A 41 4.37 -11.92 -21.71
CA VAL A 41 4.80 -10.56 -21.39
C VAL A 41 5.82 -10.60 -20.27
N ASP A 42 6.96 -9.93 -20.43
CA ASP A 42 7.93 -9.77 -19.36
C ASP A 42 7.45 -8.71 -18.37
N LEU A 43 7.10 -9.13 -17.14
CA LEU A 43 6.57 -8.24 -16.12
C LEU A 43 7.59 -7.17 -15.68
N MET A 44 8.87 -7.51 -15.68
CA MET A 44 9.94 -6.57 -15.33
C MET A 44 10.08 -5.51 -16.41
N GLN A 45 10.02 -5.91 -17.68
CA GLN A 45 10.05 -4.98 -18.80
C GLN A 45 8.83 -4.03 -18.78
N VAL A 46 7.64 -4.55 -18.50
CA VAL A 46 6.42 -3.72 -18.39
C VAL A 46 6.56 -2.66 -17.30
N MET A 47 7.18 -2.99 -16.16
CA MET A 47 7.41 -2.03 -15.09
C MET A 47 8.36 -0.90 -15.48
N SER A 48 9.20 -1.10 -16.49
CA SER A 48 10.14 -0.09 -17.02
C SER A 48 9.60 0.69 -18.22
N LEU A 49 8.36 0.47 -18.64
CA LEU A 49 7.73 1.27 -19.70
C LEU A 49 7.57 2.72 -19.27
N SER A 50 7.56 3.64 -20.25
CA SER A 50 7.21 5.04 -20.02
C SER A 50 5.81 5.18 -19.42
N ASP A 51 5.51 6.30 -18.80
CA ASP A 51 4.19 6.54 -18.18
C ASP A 51 3.04 6.45 -19.19
N GLU A 52 3.26 6.86 -20.44
CA GLU A 52 2.26 6.76 -21.50
C GLU A 52 2.00 5.30 -21.90
N GLU A 53 3.07 4.54 -22.18
CA GLU A 53 2.96 3.12 -22.57
C GLU A 53 2.40 2.26 -21.43
N PHE A 54 2.81 2.53 -20.20
CA PHE A 54 2.29 1.83 -19.02
C PHE A 54 0.78 2.06 -18.88
N ARG A 55 0.28 3.29 -19.08
CA ARG A 55 -1.16 3.59 -19.05
C ARG A 55 -1.94 2.85 -20.13
N GLN A 56 -1.33 2.58 -21.28
CA GLN A 56 -1.93 1.81 -22.38
C GLN A 56 -1.91 0.29 -22.15
N THR A 57 -1.20 -0.19 -21.12
CA THR A 57 -1.14 -1.62 -20.78
C THR A 57 -2.53 -2.14 -20.38
N PRO A 58 -2.92 -3.37 -20.82
CA PRO A 58 -4.20 -3.96 -20.46
C PRO A 58 -4.49 -3.91 -18.96
N SER A 59 -5.73 -3.56 -18.59
CA SER A 59 -6.13 -3.39 -17.19
C SER A 59 -5.83 -4.63 -16.34
N VAL A 60 -6.09 -5.83 -16.88
CA VAL A 60 -5.80 -7.11 -16.20
C VAL A 60 -4.31 -7.26 -15.86
N LEU A 61 -3.43 -6.86 -16.77
CA LEU A 61 -1.97 -6.91 -16.57
C LEU A 61 -1.53 -5.85 -15.54
N ARG A 62 -2.08 -4.64 -15.60
CA ARG A 62 -1.84 -3.62 -14.56
C ARG A 62 -2.30 -4.08 -13.18
N THR A 63 -3.50 -4.68 -13.08
CA THR A 63 -4.02 -5.26 -11.83
C THR A 63 -3.11 -6.37 -11.30
N LEU A 64 -2.58 -7.24 -12.17
CA LEU A 64 -1.59 -8.25 -11.76
C LEU A 64 -0.34 -7.58 -11.17
N LEU A 65 0.25 -6.60 -11.86
CA LEU A 65 1.43 -5.89 -11.39
C LEU A 65 1.20 -5.20 -10.04
N ILE A 66 0.07 -4.50 -9.88
CA ILE A 66 -0.35 -3.88 -8.62
C ILE A 66 -0.36 -4.90 -7.49
N ASN A 67 -1.04 -6.04 -7.70
CA ASN A 67 -1.14 -7.10 -6.70
C ASN A 67 0.24 -7.68 -6.35
N LEU A 68 1.13 -7.86 -7.33
CA LEU A 68 2.48 -8.39 -7.09
C LEU A 68 3.35 -7.40 -6.32
N VAL A 69 3.31 -6.11 -6.67
CA VAL A 69 4.03 -5.05 -5.94
C VAL A 69 3.53 -4.98 -4.50
N GLN A 70 2.21 -4.90 -4.29
CA GLN A 70 1.63 -4.84 -2.96
C GLN A 70 1.89 -6.10 -2.13
N ARG A 71 1.94 -7.28 -2.77
CA ARG A 71 2.35 -8.53 -2.11
C ARG A 71 3.81 -8.45 -1.64
N GLY A 72 4.71 -7.89 -2.44
CA GLY A 72 6.10 -7.69 -2.06
C GLY A 72 6.24 -6.74 -0.88
N LEU A 73 5.57 -5.59 -0.94
CA LEU A 73 5.54 -4.61 0.16
C LEU A 73 4.93 -5.20 1.44
N HIS A 74 3.85 -5.98 1.32
CA HIS A 74 3.26 -6.70 2.44
C HIS A 74 4.23 -7.74 3.03
N GLN A 75 4.91 -8.53 2.19
CA GLN A 75 5.90 -9.49 2.68
C GLN A 75 7.02 -8.80 3.44
N ARG A 76 7.49 -7.66 2.95
CA ARG A 76 8.50 -6.84 3.62
C ARG A 76 8.03 -6.33 4.99
N TRP A 77 6.77 -5.89 5.08
CA TRP A 77 6.13 -5.52 6.34
C TRP A 77 6.05 -6.69 7.32
N VAL A 78 5.62 -7.88 6.85
CA VAL A 78 5.57 -9.11 7.66
C VAL A 78 6.96 -9.53 8.15
N ASN A 79 7.99 -9.41 7.29
CA ASN A 79 9.38 -9.74 7.65
C ASN A 79 9.93 -8.91 8.81
N ARG A 80 9.26 -7.81 9.18
CA ARG A 80 9.59 -6.97 10.33
C ARG A 80 8.80 -7.35 11.59
N ASP A 81 8.31 -8.59 11.64
CA ASP A 81 7.51 -9.19 12.71
C ASP A 81 6.24 -8.37 13.05
N GLN A 82 5.61 -7.83 12.01
CA GLN A 82 4.38 -7.07 12.14
C GLN A 82 3.16 -7.97 11.85
N ARG A 83 2.08 -7.78 12.62
CA ARG A 83 0.80 -8.50 12.46
C ARG A 83 -0.36 -7.54 12.49
N ALA A 84 -1.33 -7.76 11.61
CA ALA A 84 -2.48 -6.90 11.42
C ALA A 84 -3.68 -7.44 12.20
N ASP A 85 -4.42 -6.55 12.84
CA ASP A 85 -5.71 -6.83 13.47
C ASP A 85 -6.88 -6.54 12.50
N LEU A 86 -6.64 -5.74 11.46
CA LEU A 86 -7.57 -5.53 10.35
C LEU A 86 -6.80 -5.41 9.03
N ILE A 87 -7.25 -6.08 7.97
CA ILE A 87 -6.72 -5.89 6.60
C ILE A 87 -7.82 -5.30 5.74
N LEU A 88 -7.52 -4.19 5.08
CA LEU A 88 -8.42 -3.46 4.20
C LEU A 88 -7.81 -3.35 2.81
N ARG A 89 -8.62 -3.64 1.80
CA ARG A 89 -8.28 -3.37 0.40
C ARG A 89 -9.34 -2.47 -0.20
N ARG A 90 -8.95 -1.38 -0.85
CA ARG A 90 -9.86 -0.44 -1.52
C ARG A 90 -10.81 -1.15 -2.48
N ILE A 91 -10.31 -2.06 -3.31
CA ILE A 91 -11.05 -2.81 -4.34
C ILE A 91 -12.18 -3.68 -3.78
N ASN A 92 -12.12 -4.04 -2.51
CA ASN A 92 -13.16 -4.86 -1.87
C ASN A 92 -14.38 -4.05 -1.42
N HIS A 93 -14.38 -2.72 -1.60
CA HIS A 93 -15.42 -1.82 -1.11
C HIS A 93 -16.04 -1.06 -2.28
N ARG A 94 -17.38 -0.96 -2.28
CA ARG A 94 -18.14 -0.32 -3.36
C ARG A 94 -18.01 1.19 -3.37
N SER A 95 -17.78 1.78 -2.21
CA SER A 95 -17.66 3.23 -2.04
C SER A 95 -16.59 3.59 -1.02
N LEU A 96 -16.18 4.85 -1.04
CA LEU A 96 -15.32 5.40 0.01
C LEU A 96 -15.99 5.33 1.39
N ASP A 97 -17.27 5.63 1.46
CA ASP A 97 -17.99 5.69 2.74
C ASP A 97 -18.17 4.31 3.37
N GLU A 98 -18.30 3.25 2.58
CA GLU A 98 -18.29 1.87 3.08
C GLU A 98 -16.96 1.57 3.81
N LEU A 99 -15.84 1.91 3.19
CA LEU A 99 -14.51 1.70 3.78
C LEU A 99 -14.31 2.54 5.05
N LYS A 100 -14.74 3.81 5.03
CA LYS A 100 -14.73 4.67 6.23
C LYS A 100 -15.53 4.06 7.38
N ASN A 101 -16.71 3.52 7.09
CA ASN A 101 -17.58 2.90 8.08
C ASN A 101 -16.93 1.64 8.67
N VAL A 102 -16.25 0.82 7.86
CA VAL A 102 -15.51 -0.34 8.37
C VAL A 102 -14.41 0.09 9.35
N VAL A 103 -13.62 1.11 9.00
CA VAL A 103 -12.57 1.66 9.88
C VAL A 103 -13.16 2.18 11.19
N HIS A 104 -14.21 2.99 11.13
CA HIS A 104 -14.86 3.54 12.32
C HIS A 104 -15.47 2.45 13.21
N ASN A 105 -16.18 1.49 12.62
CA ASN A 105 -16.80 0.41 13.36
C ASN A 105 -15.76 -0.45 14.07
N PHE A 106 -14.64 -0.76 13.39
CA PHE A 106 -13.54 -1.50 13.98
C PHE A 106 -12.92 -0.76 15.17
N ILE A 107 -12.57 0.53 15.01
CA ILE A 107 -11.99 1.35 16.08
C ILE A 107 -12.96 1.45 17.26
N ASN A 108 -14.22 1.82 17.01
CA ASN A 108 -15.22 2.01 18.07
C ASN A 108 -15.54 0.70 18.80
N ALA A 109 -15.58 -0.43 18.11
CA ALA A 109 -15.80 -1.73 18.75
C ALA A 109 -14.62 -2.12 19.63
N LYS A 110 -13.38 -1.89 19.17
CA LYS A 110 -12.17 -2.15 19.96
C LYS A 110 -12.06 -1.25 21.18
N VAL A 111 -12.32 0.05 21.05
CA VAL A 111 -12.36 0.98 22.20
C VAL A 111 -13.40 0.53 23.23
N ALA A 112 -14.53 0.00 22.78
CA ALA A 112 -15.59 -0.53 23.65
C ALA A 112 -15.33 -1.96 24.19
N GLY A 113 -14.17 -2.57 23.90
CA GLY A 113 -13.85 -3.94 24.31
C GLY A 113 -14.70 -5.03 23.65
N ARG A 114 -15.39 -4.73 22.54
CA ARG A 114 -16.25 -5.68 21.82
C ARG A 114 -15.44 -6.55 20.86
N GLU A 115 -15.83 -7.81 20.74
CA GLU A 115 -15.35 -8.66 19.65
C GLU A 115 -15.88 -8.13 18.31
N VAL A 116 -15.01 -8.13 17.30
CA VAL A 116 -15.37 -7.74 15.94
C VAL A 116 -15.24 -8.99 15.08
N ALA A 117 -16.37 -9.47 14.56
CA ALA A 117 -16.40 -10.58 13.62
C ALA A 117 -15.66 -10.17 12.35
N THR A 118 -14.42 -10.60 12.26
CA THR A 118 -13.54 -10.38 11.13
C THR A 118 -13.16 -11.77 10.67
N LYS A 119 -13.88 -12.29 9.67
CA LYS A 119 -13.81 -13.70 9.25
C LYS A 119 -12.38 -14.19 8.92
N ASP A 120 -11.43 -13.28 8.76
CA ASP A 120 -10.05 -13.55 8.36
C ASP A 120 -8.97 -12.97 9.31
N LEU A 121 -9.32 -12.53 10.52
CA LEU A 121 -8.37 -11.85 11.41
C LEU A 121 -8.20 -12.57 12.76
N HIS A 122 -7.04 -13.20 12.90
CA HIS A 122 -6.53 -13.64 14.19
C HIS A 122 -6.09 -12.41 15.00
N LEU A 123 -7.05 -11.82 15.71
CA LEU A 123 -6.87 -10.68 16.61
C LEU A 123 -6.05 -11.11 17.84
N LEU A 124 -4.76 -10.79 17.87
CA LEU A 124 -3.87 -11.28 18.92
C LEU A 124 -3.33 -10.18 19.84
N HIS A 125 -3.47 -8.89 19.53
CA HIS A 125 -2.85 -7.82 20.33
C HIS A 125 -3.72 -6.59 20.50
N PHE A 126 -4.09 -6.29 21.75
CA PHE A 126 -4.60 -4.98 22.13
C PHE A 126 -3.41 -4.05 22.36
N MET A 127 -3.41 -2.89 21.69
CA MET A 127 -2.47 -1.80 21.99
C MET A 127 -3.32 -0.60 22.41
N ASP A 128 -2.76 0.25 23.26
CA ASP A 128 -3.28 1.56 23.69
C ASP A 128 -3.50 2.55 22.52
N LYS A 129 -2.90 2.29 21.37
CA LYS A 129 -3.02 3.09 20.14
C LYS A 129 -3.52 2.30 18.92
N VAL A 130 -4.08 3.01 17.95
CA VAL A 130 -4.36 2.52 16.58
C VAL A 130 -3.18 2.84 15.69
N GLU A 131 -2.55 1.83 15.12
CA GLU A 131 -1.56 2.00 14.06
C GLU A 131 -2.20 1.61 12.73
N ILE A 132 -2.18 2.50 11.75
CA ILE A 132 -2.65 2.21 10.39
C ILE A 132 -1.41 2.20 9.50
N THR A 133 -1.07 1.04 8.96
CA THR A 133 0.03 0.90 8.00
C THR A 133 -0.50 0.77 6.59
N ILE A 134 -0.01 1.63 5.71
CA ILE A 134 -0.40 1.69 4.30
C ILE A 134 0.56 0.84 3.47
N ILE A 135 -0.01 -0.03 2.63
CA ILE A 135 0.67 -0.91 1.68
C ILE A 135 0.38 -0.44 0.27
N GLY A 136 1.34 0.28 -0.29
CA GLY A 136 1.30 0.73 -1.67
C GLY A 136 2.35 1.80 -1.87
N PRO A 137 2.79 2.02 -3.11
CA PRO A 137 3.89 2.95 -3.36
C PRO A 137 3.42 4.39 -3.56
N GLY A 138 2.18 4.73 -3.20
CA GLY A 138 1.58 6.04 -3.41
C GLY A 138 0.33 6.24 -2.57
N TYR A 139 -0.20 7.46 -2.65
CA TYR A 139 -1.24 7.99 -1.77
C TYR A 139 -2.58 8.03 -2.49
N ASP A 140 -3.67 7.73 -1.78
CA ASP A 140 -5.04 7.86 -2.29
C ASP A 140 -5.93 8.72 -1.37
N GLU A 141 -7.19 8.90 -1.78
CA GLU A 141 -8.20 9.66 -1.04
C GLU A 141 -8.51 9.07 0.36
N VAL A 142 -8.32 7.76 0.54
CA VAL A 142 -8.54 7.09 1.83
C VAL A 142 -7.44 7.50 2.79
N GLU A 143 -6.19 7.49 2.36
CA GLU A 143 -5.08 7.92 3.21
C GLU A 143 -5.26 9.37 3.69
N PHE A 144 -5.62 10.28 2.79
CA PHE A 144 -5.84 11.67 3.17
C PHE A 144 -6.94 11.79 4.23
N TRP A 145 -8.04 11.07 4.04
CA TRP A 145 -9.12 11.00 5.02
C TRP A 145 -8.66 10.42 6.36
N LEU A 146 -7.89 9.32 6.35
CA LEU A 146 -7.32 8.72 7.56
C LEU A 146 -6.51 9.76 8.34
N ARG A 147 -5.63 10.50 7.66
CA ARG A 147 -4.78 11.54 8.26
C ARG A 147 -5.55 12.74 8.80
N ARG A 148 -6.71 13.05 8.23
CA ARG A 148 -7.51 14.22 8.65
C ARG A 148 -8.50 13.89 9.77
N GLU A 149 -9.25 12.80 9.62
CA GLU A 149 -10.39 12.50 10.49
C GLU A 149 -10.04 11.52 11.61
N VAL A 150 -9.18 10.54 11.34
CA VAL A 150 -8.90 9.50 12.34
C VAL A 150 -7.82 9.98 13.31
N THR A 151 -6.81 10.72 12.83
CA THR A 151 -5.73 11.28 13.68
C THR A 151 -6.17 12.41 14.61
N THR A 152 -7.33 13.04 14.38
CA THR A 152 -7.87 14.12 15.23
C THR A 152 -8.71 13.59 16.40
N ARG A 153 -8.87 12.26 16.51
CA ARG A 153 -9.54 11.61 17.63
C ARG A 153 -8.81 11.89 18.95
N LYS A 154 -9.58 12.13 20.00
CA LYS A 154 -9.08 12.39 21.36
C LYS A 154 -9.23 11.19 22.29
N ASP A 155 -10.08 10.23 21.92
CA ASP A 155 -10.41 9.04 22.70
C ASP A 155 -9.40 7.90 22.52
N VAL A 156 -8.61 7.95 21.44
CA VAL A 156 -7.55 6.97 21.15
C VAL A 156 -6.44 7.63 20.33
N GLU A 157 -5.19 7.32 20.63
CA GLU A 157 -4.06 7.76 19.81
C GLU A 157 -4.06 6.99 18.48
N VAL A 158 -3.92 7.70 17.37
CA VAL A 158 -3.89 7.11 16.02
C VAL A 158 -2.58 7.50 15.34
N GLN A 159 -1.84 6.50 14.90
CA GLN A 159 -0.59 6.64 14.16
C GLN A 159 -0.78 6.11 12.73
N ILE A 160 -0.49 6.93 11.73
CA ILE A 160 -0.54 6.51 10.32
C ILE A 160 0.87 6.44 9.77
N LYS A 161 1.22 5.27 9.25
CA LYS A 161 2.52 4.93 8.70
C LYS A 161 2.33 4.42 7.28
N ASP A 162 3.25 4.76 6.40
CA ASP A 162 3.40 4.09 5.11
C ASP A 162 4.54 3.06 5.22
N VAL A 163 4.39 1.89 4.60
CA VAL A 163 5.35 0.79 4.71
C VAL A 163 6.74 1.17 4.23
N ILE A 164 6.82 2.02 3.20
CA ILE A 164 8.08 2.47 2.61
C ILE A 164 8.76 3.45 3.55
N SER A 165 8.05 4.48 3.97
CA SER A 165 8.53 5.56 4.83
C SER A 165 8.88 5.08 6.24
N ALA A 166 8.16 4.08 6.74
CA ALA A 166 8.41 3.50 8.06
C ALA A 166 9.55 2.47 8.06
N ASP A 167 10.13 2.14 6.91
CA ASP A 167 11.27 1.24 6.79
C ASP A 167 12.60 2.00 6.70
N PRO A 168 13.46 1.92 7.72
CA PRO A 168 14.77 2.57 7.70
C PRO A 168 15.63 2.14 6.51
N ASN A 169 15.48 0.90 6.03
CA ASN A 169 16.20 0.35 4.89
C ASN A 169 15.67 0.86 3.54
N LEU A 170 14.56 1.61 3.53
CA LEU A 170 13.98 2.27 2.36
C LEU A 170 14.02 3.80 2.46
N SER A 171 14.87 4.35 3.34
CA SER A 171 15.06 5.80 3.48
C SER A 171 15.51 6.50 2.19
N TRP A 172 16.07 5.75 1.23
CA TRP A 172 16.43 6.22 -0.10
C TRP A 172 15.24 6.36 -1.07
N PHE A 173 14.09 5.73 -0.80
CA PHE A 173 13.01 5.55 -1.78
C PHE A 173 12.43 6.89 -2.25
N TRP A 174 11.87 7.69 -1.34
CA TRP A 174 11.22 8.95 -1.71
C TRP A 174 12.17 10.02 -2.23
N PRO A 175 13.39 10.19 -1.66
CA PRO A 175 14.40 11.02 -2.28
C PRO A 175 14.64 10.64 -3.75
N GLN A 176 14.82 9.35 -4.03
CA GLN A 176 15.07 8.89 -5.40
C GLN A 176 13.88 9.13 -6.33
N VAL A 177 12.64 8.87 -5.89
CA VAL A 177 11.44 9.14 -6.69
C VAL A 177 11.35 10.62 -7.07
N ARG A 178 11.69 11.52 -6.13
CA ARG A 178 11.72 12.97 -6.38
C ARG A 178 12.80 13.33 -7.39
N ASP A 179 14.01 12.80 -7.23
CA ASP A 179 15.12 13.09 -8.13
C ASP A 179 14.80 12.65 -9.57
N SER A 180 14.19 11.46 -9.76
CA SER A 180 13.71 11.01 -11.08
C SER A 180 12.64 11.91 -11.68
N PHE A 181 11.79 12.51 -10.85
CA PHE A 181 10.77 13.45 -11.31
C PHE A 181 11.38 14.78 -11.75
N ASP A 182 12.35 15.30 -10.99
CA ASP A 182 13.05 16.55 -11.29
C ASP A 182 13.89 16.42 -12.58
N GLU A 183 14.58 15.29 -12.77
CA GLU A 183 15.31 14.97 -14.01
C GLU A 183 14.39 14.95 -15.22
N TYR A 184 13.22 14.32 -15.10
CA TYR A 184 12.22 14.30 -16.18
C TYR A 184 11.74 15.72 -16.52
N GLN A 185 11.46 16.56 -15.52
CA GLN A 185 11.06 17.95 -15.76
C GLN A 185 12.15 18.77 -16.45
N GLN A 186 13.42 18.53 -16.14
CA GLN A 186 14.54 19.21 -16.81
C GLN A 186 14.74 18.75 -18.25
N ALA A 187 14.45 17.48 -18.57
CA ALA A 187 14.61 16.94 -19.93
C ALA A 187 13.52 17.39 -20.93
N VAL A 188 12.38 17.87 -20.42
CA VAL A 188 11.21 18.27 -21.22
C VAL A 188 11.12 19.79 -21.42
N ASN A 189 11.95 20.57 -20.73
CA ASN A 189 12.08 22.03 -20.87
C ASN A 189 13.32 22.41 -21.68
#